data_AF-A0A7S2SUN7-F1
#
_entry.id   AF-A0A7S2SUN7-F1
#
_cell.length_a   1.000
_cell.length_b   1.000
_cell.length_c   1.000
_cell.angle_alpha   90.00
_cell.angle_beta   90.00
_cell.angle_gamma   90.00
#
_symmetry.space_group_name_H-M   'P 1'
#
loop_
_entity.id
_entity.type
_entity.pdbx_description
1 polymer ?
#
loop_
_entity_poly.entity_id
_entity_poly.type
_entity_poly.pdbx_seq_one_letter_code
_entity_poly.pdbx_strand_id
1 'polypeptide(L)'
;RVEGETFGIANAEAVAAMGDQRLVAFASGGTPEAAIGCGMLVEPPFSVDRLVDALWLQLQAVGERPRDAACRRAAADNFSLQRFVERYSSWYATLAAAGPAARPPLLGYSLAQPTTP
;
A
#
# COMPACT_ATOMS: atom_id res chain seq x y z
N ARG A 1 -9.28 17.51 -9.24
CA ARG A 1 -9.18 16.96 -7.87
C ARG A 1 -8.46 15.63 -8.06
N VAL A 2 -7.24 15.45 -7.55
CA VAL A 2 -6.63 14.12 -7.56
C VAL A 2 -7.48 13.30 -6.60
N GLU A 3 -8.23 12.33 -7.12
CA GLU A 3 -8.90 11.35 -6.27
C GLU A 3 -7.81 10.65 -5.48
N GLY A 4 -7.91 10.71 -4.15
CA GLY A 4 -6.87 10.21 -3.27
C GLY A 4 -6.61 8.73 -3.56
N GLU A 5 -5.33 8.39 -3.64
CA GLU A 5 -4.87 7.02 -3.77
C GLU A 5 -5.40 6.22 -2.54
N THR A 6 -6.19 5.16 -2.74
CA THR A 6 -6.99 4.60 -1.63
C THR A 6 -6.18 3.69 -0.69
N PHE A 7 -5.12 3.04 -1.15
CA PHE A 7 -4.50 1.92 -0.42
C PHE A 7 -2.97 1.86 -0.50
N GLY A 8 -2.42 2.33 -1.59
CA GLY A 8 -0.99 2.50 -1.84
C GLY A 8 -0.33 1.24 -2.34
N ILE A 9 -1.08 0.21 -2.75
CA ILE A 9 -0.52 -1.09 -3.13
C ILE A 9 0.54 -0.94 -4.22
N ALA A 10 0.24 -0.18 -5.29
CA ALA A 10 1.21 0.06 -6.35
C ALA A 10 2.49 0.75 -5.83
N ASN A 11 2.36 1.66 -4.85
CA ASN A 11 3.49 2.34 -4.23
C ASN A 11 4.29 1.38 -3.33
N ALA A 12 3.63 0.51 -2.57
CA ALA A 12 4.27 -0.51 -1.75
C ALA A 12 4.98 -1.58 -2.59
N GLU A 13 4.36 -2.04 -3.68
CA GLU A 13 4.98 -2.95 -4.67
C GLU A 13 6.20 -2.29 -5.30
N ALA A 14 6.08 -1.02 -5.66
CA ALA A 14 7.19 -0.28 -6.21
C ALA A 14 8.34 -0.17 -5.18
N VAL A 15 8.08 0.11 -3.91
CA VAL A 15 9.12 0.09 -2.85
C VAL A 15 9.73 -1.31 -2.65
N ALA A 16 8.94 -2.38 -2.79
CA ALA A 16 9.43 -3.75 -2.64
C ALA A 16 10.29 -4.22 -3.83
N ALA A 17 9.94 -3.79 -5.05
CA ALA A 17 10.57 -4.20 -6.30
C ALA A 17 11.73 -3.28 -6.71
N MET A 18 11.68 -2.00 -6.33
CA MET A 18 12.72 -1.04 -6.63
C MET A 18 14.01 -1.46 -5.93
N GLY A 19 15.08 -1.61 -6.71
CA GLY A 19 16.41 -1.99 -6.24
C GLY A 19 16.95 -0.94 -5.27
N ASP A 20 17.75 -0.03 -5.79
CA ASP A 20 18.31 1.12 -5.04
C ASP A 20 17.54 2.42 -5.37
N GLN A 21 16.32 2.29 -5.90
CA GLN A 21 15.47 3.40 -6.29
C GLN A 21 14.49 3.72 -5.17
N ARG A 22 14.16 5.01 -5.00
CA ARG A 22 13.14 5.46 -4.03
C ARG A 22 11.86 5.84 -4.76
N LEU A 23 10.74 5.67 -4.07
CA LEU A 23 9.46 6.17 -4.52
C LEU A 23 9.41 7.70 -4.41
N VAL A 24 8.94 8.40 -5.45
CA VAL A 24 8.47 9.78 -5.36
C VAL A 24 6.98 9.78 -5.61
N ALA A 25 6.19 10.27 -4.65
CA ALA A 25 4.73 10.29 -4.77
C ALA A 25 4.12 11.43 -3.95
N PHE A 26 2.88 11.80 -4.25
CA PHE A 26 2.14 12.72 -3.38
C PHE A 26 1.76 12.06 -2.06
N ALA A 27 1.85 12.80 -0.95
CA ALA A 27 1.40 12.40 0.38
C ALA A 27 -0.14 12.45 0.46
N SER A 28 -0.81 11.57 -0.27
CA SER A 28 -2.27 11.55 -0.35
C SER A 28 -2.84 10.15 -0.17
N GLY A 29 -3.98 10.06 0.51
CA GLY A 29 -4.67 8.80 0.76
C GLY A 29 -3.76 7.78 1.47
N GLY A 30 -3.68 6.54 0.99
CA GLY A 30 -2.89 5.45 1.60
C GLY A 30 -1.40 5.45 1.26
N THR A 31 -0.93 6.43 0.48
CA THR A 31 0.47 6.51 0.04
C THR A 31 1.48 6.69 1.19
N PRO A 32 1.23 7.55 2.20
CA PRO A 32 2.15 7.68 3.34
C PRO A 32 2.38 6.36 4.08
N GLU A 33 1.32 5.57 4.29
CA GLU A 33 1.37 4.26 4.92
C GLU A 33 2.10 3.24 4.04
N ALA A 34 1.80 3.22 2.74
CA ALA A 34 2.43 2.31 1.79
C ALA A 34 3.91 2.60 1.53
N ALA A 35 4.32 3.86 1.62
CA ALA A 35 5.71 4.25 1.45
C ALA A 35 6.59 3.82 2.63
N ILE A 36 6.04 3.58 3.83
CA ILE A 36 6.78 3.12 5.04
C ILE A 36 8.05 3.97 5.33
N GLY A 37 8.01 5.27 5.03
CA GLY A 37 9.17 6.16 5.19
C GLY A 37 10.34 5.90 4.21
N CYS A 38 10.09 5.11 3.16
CA CYS A 38 11.06 4.65 2.16
C CYS A 38 10.96 5.37 0.82
N GLY A 39 10.25 6.49 0.78
CA GLY A 39 10.10 7.35 -0.39
C GLY A 39 10.22 8.82 -0.02
N MET A 40 10.31 9.67 -1.05
CA MET A 40 10.13 11.10 -0.93
C MET A 40 8.66 11.43 -1.21
N LEU A 41 7.97 11.89 -0.16
CA LEU A 41 6.57 12.24 -0.26
C LEU A 41 6.41 13.75 -0.44
N VAL A 42 5.60 14.13 -1.42
CA VAL A 42 5.30 15.53 -1.73
C VAL A 42 4.01 15.91 -1.02
N GLU A 43 4.15 16.75 0.00
CA GLU A 43 3.05 17.28 0.81
C GLU A 43 2.23 18.34 0.05
N PRO A 44 0.97 18.59 0.47
CA PRO A 44 0.17 19.69 -0.07
C PRO A 44 0.90 21.06 0.00
N PRO A 45 0.58 21.99 -0.92
CA PRO A 45 -0.29 21.82 -2.09
C PRO A 45 0.34 20.91 -3.15
N PHE A 46 -0.45 19.98 -3.68
CA PHE A 46 0.00 19.05 -4.71
C PHE A 46 0.10 19.76 -6.06
N SER A 47 1.28 19.70 -6.69
CA SER A 47 1.49 20.19 -8.05
C SER A 47 2.53 19.33 -8.76
N VAL A 48 2.48 19.36 -10.10
CA VAL A 48 3.47 18.67 -10.94
C VAL A 48 4.87 19.23 -10.70
N ASP A 49 5.01 20.55 -10.57
CA ASP A 49 6.32 21.19 -10.34
C ASP A 49 6.98 20.66 -9.06
N ARG A 50 6.22 20.51 -7.97
CA ARG A 50 6.76 19.96 -6.72
C ARG A 50 7.14 18.48 -6.81
N LEU A 51 6.45 17.72 -7.66
CA LEU A 51 6.81 16.33 -7.96
C LEU A 51 8.11 16.25 -8.77
N VAL A 52 8.27 17.15 -9.74
CA VAL A 52 9.49 17.26 -10.56
C VAL A 52 10.68 17.68 -9.70
N ASP A 53 10.51 18.65 -8.81
CA ASP A 53 11.55 19.08 -7.86
C ASP A 53 12.00 17.91 -6.96
N ALA A 54 11.05 17.15 -6.43
CA ALA A 54 11.32 15.97 -5.61
C ALA A 54 12.07 14.88 -6.38
N LEU A 55 11.66 14.61 -7.63
CA LEU A 55 12.35 13.68 -8.52
C LEU A 55 13.79 14.13 -8.80
N TRP A 56 13.99 15.42 -9.06
CA TRP A 56 15.31 15.98 -9.31
C TRP A 56 16.23 15.84 -8.10
N LEU A 57 15.73 16.18 -6.90
CA LEU A 57 16.47 15.98 -5.64
C LEU A 57 16.85 14.52 -5.42
N GLN A 58 15.94 13.59 -5.71
CA GLN A 58 16.24 12.17 -5.61
C GLN A 58 17.33 11.74 -6.59
N LEU A 59 17.28 12.20 -7.85
CA LEU A 59 18.30 11.88 -8.86
C LEU A 59 19.67 12.44 -8.49
N GLN A 60 19.73 13.59 -7.83
CA GLN A 60 20.98 14.17 -7.32
C GLN A 60 21.56 13.40 -6.12
N ALA A 61 20.72 12.71 -5.36
CA ALA A 61 21.13 11.90 -4.21
C ALA A 61 21.68 10.51 -4.59
N VAL A 62 21.72 10.16 -5.89
CA VAL A 62 22.22 8.87 -6.40
C VAL A 62 23.73 8.77 -6.13
N GLY A 63 24.08 8.11 -5.03
CA GLY A 63 25.45 7.95 -4.56
C GLY A 63 25.57 7.91 -3.03
N GLU A 64 24.61 8.49 -2.31
CA GLU A 64 24.55 8.45 -0.86
C GLU A 64 23.74 7.26 -0.32
N ARG A 65 24.42 6.12 -0.24
CA ARG A 65 24.20 5.02 0.73
C ARG A 65 22.99 4.07 0.60
N PRO A 66 23.15 2.85 1.16
CA PRO A 66 22.15 1.77 1.15
C PRO A 66 21.14 1.97 2.28
N ARG A 67 19.92 2.38 1.95
CA ARG A 67 18.76 2.26 2.86
C ARG A 67 17.72 1.26 2.36
N ASP A 68 17.98 0.62 1.24
CA ASP A 68 16.92 0.00 0.45
C ASP A 68 16.57 -1.42 0.89
N ALA A 69 17.49 -2.16 1.53
CA ALA A 69 17.20 -3.52 1.99
C ALA A 69 16.15 -3.58 3.12
N ALA A 70 16.22 -2.65 4.08
CA ALA A 70 15.25 -2.58 5.19
C ALA A 70 13.87 -2.12 4.68
N CYS A 71 13.87 -1.18 3.75
CA CYS A 71 12.67 -0.66 3.08
C CYS A 71 11.96 -1.71 2.24
N ARG A 72 12.70 -2.41 1.37
CA ARG A 72 12.17 -3.53 0.59
C ARG A 72 11.60 -4.62 1.49
N ARG A 73 12.32 -4.97 2.56
CA ARG A 73 11.85 -5.96 3.53
C ARG A 73 10.58 -5.49 4.22
N ALA A 74 10.51 -4.24 4.70
CA ALA A 74 9.32 -3.71 5.33
C ALA A 74 8.12 -3.70 4.36
N ALA A 75 8.32 -3.36 3.09
CA ALA A 75 7.27 -3.40 2.07
C ALA A 75 6.80 -4.84 1.79
N ALA A 76 7.72 -5.78 1.55
CA ALA A 76 7.39 -7.19 1.37
C ALA A 76 6.69 -7.79 2.62
N ASP A 77 7.18 -7.44 3.81
CA ASP A 77 6.66 -7.93 5.08
C ASP A 77 5.31 -7.35 5.43
N ASN A 78 4.87 -6.23 4.86
CA ASN A 78 3.59 -5.60 5.20
C ASN A 78 2.55 -5.66 4.07
N PHE A 79 2.98 -5.71 2.82
CA PHE A 79 2.11 -5.60 1.64
C PHE A 79 2.18 -6.83 0.72
N SER A 80 2.81 -7.93 1.13
CA SER A 80 2.73 -9.18 0.36
C SER A 80 1.33 -9.79 0.37
N LEU A 81 0.96 -10.40 -0.76
CA LEU A 81 -0.28 -11.17 -0.89
C LEU A 81 -0.37 -12.28 0.18
N GLN A 82 0.76 -12.93 0.49
CA GLN A 82 0.82 -13.95 1.52
C GLN A 82 0.35 -13.40 2.88
N ARG A 83 0.87 -12.24 3.30
CA ARG A 83 0.45 -11.63 4.57
C ARG A 83 -1.01 -11.20 4.56
N PHE A 84 -1.51 -10.71 3.43
CA PHE A 84 -2.93 -10.42 3.26
C PHE A 84 -3.76 -11.67 3.53
N VAL A 85 -3.45 -12.78 2.85
CA VAL A 85 -4.14 -14.06 3.05
C VAL A 85 -4.06 -14.50 4.52
N GLU A 86 -2.87 -14.49 5.12
CA GLU A 86 -2.67 -14.89 6.53
C GLU A 86 -3.54 -14.06 7.50
N ARG A 87 -3.58 -12.73 7.33
CA ARG A 87 -4.39 -11.86 8.20
C ARG A 87 -5.88 -12.08 8.01
N TYR A 88 -6.36 -12.19 6.77
CA TYR A 88 -7.78 -12.47 6.51
C TYR A 88 -8.17 -13.85 7.03
N SER A 89 -7.36 -14.88 6.81
CA SER A 89 -7.58 -16.23 7.34
C SER A 89 -7.64 -16.24 8.87
N SER A 90 -6.71 -15.57 9.55
CA SER A 90 -6.71 -15.44 11.01
C SER A 90 -7.97 -14.72 11.52
N TRP A 91 -8.41 -13.68 10.83
CA TRP A 91 -9.62 -12.96 11.18
C TRP A 91 -10.87 -13.84 11.00
N TYR A 92 -10.99 -14.55 9.88
CA TYR A 92 -12.08 -15.51 9.67
C TYR A 92 -12.08 -16.64 10.71
N ALA A 93 -10.90 -17.16 11.09
CA ALA A 93 -10.80 -18.16 12.15
C ALA A 93 -11.30 -17.62 13.51
N THR A 94 -10.95 -16.37 13.82
CA THR A 94 -11.43 -15.67 15.03
C THR A 94 -12.95 -15.53 15.01
N LEU A 95 -13.54 -15.12 13.88
CA LEU A 95 -14.99 -14.99 13.73
C LEU A 95 -15.72 -16.33 13.72
N ALA A 96 -15.08 -17.40 13.23
CA ALA A 96 -15.65 -18.74 13.27
C ALA A 96 -15.72 -19.26 14.70
N ALA A 97 -14.67 -19.01 15.49
CA ALA A 97 -14.58 -19.36 16.91
C ALA A 97 -15.49 -18.49 17.79
N ALA A 98 -15.67 -17.22 17.42
CA ALA A 98 -16.66 -16.36 18.05
C ALA A 98 -18.06 -16.87 17.66
N GLY A 99 -18.90 -17.16 18.66
CA GLY A 99 -20.26 -17.65 18.42
C GLY A 99 -21.07 -16.74 17.46
N PRO A 100 -22.19 -17.22 16.90
CA PRO A 100 -22.92 -16.54 15.82
C PRO A 100 -23.34 -15.09 16.13
N ALA A 101 -23.45 -14.70 17.40
CA ALA A 101 -23.76 -13.34 17.83
C ALA A 101 -22.61 -12.32 17.68
N ALA A 102 -21.36 -12.77 17.56
CA ALA A 102 -20.17 -11.92 17.46
C ALA A 102 -19.64 -11.76 16.02
N ARG A 103 -20.31 -12.40 15.05
CA ARG A 103 -19.94 -12.27 13.64
C ARG A 103 -20.49 -10.95 13.09
N PRO A 104 -19.67 -10.12 12.43
CA PRO A 104 -20.20 -8.95 11.73
C PRO A 104 -21.25 -9.43 10.72
N PRO A 105 -22.34 -8.66 10.50
CA PRO A 105 -23.28 -9.00 9.45
C PRO A 105 -22.50 -9.16 8.15
N LEU A 106 -22.58 -10.34 7.54
CA LEU A 106 -22.05 -10.52 6.19
C LEU A 106 -22.77 -9.47 5.34
N LEU A 107 -22.03 -8.47 4.84
CA LEU A 107 -22.53 -7.58 3.80
C LEU A 107 -23.08 -8.51 2.74
N GLY A 108 -24.40 -8.47 2.56
CA GLY A 108 -25.13 -9.37 1.69
C GLY A 108 -24.75 -9.13 0.24
N TYR A 109 -23.58 -9.58 -0.17
CA TYR A 109 -23.29 -9.88 -1.55
C TYR A 109 -24.10 -11.14 -1.83
N SER A 110 -25.37 -10.92 -2.21
CA SER A 110 -26.12 -11.91 -2.94
C SER A 110 -25.31 -12.19 -4.21
N LEU A 111 -24.56 -13.28 -4.20
CA LEU A 111 -24.13 -13.90 -5.45
C LEU A 111 -25.44 -14.24 -6.14
N ALA A 112 -25.86 -13.37 -7.06
CA ALA A 112 -26.98 -13.65 -7.93
C ALA A 112 -26.73 -15.05 -8.52
N GLN A 113 -27.53 -16.02 -8.10
CA GLN A 113 -27.41 -17.37 -8.63
C GLN A 113 -27.57 -17.25 -10.15
N PRO A 114 -26.66 -17.82 -10.95
CA PRO A 114 -26.82 -17.78 -12.39
C PRO A 114 -28.14 -18.48 -12.72
N THR A 115 -29.13 -17.71 -13.18
CA THR A 115 -30.34 -18.25 -13.77
C THR A 115 -29.92 -18.99 -15.02
N THR A 116 -29.92 -20.32 -14.97
CA THR A 116 -29.79 -21.15 -16.16
C THR A 116 -30.96 -20.85 -17.12
N PRO A 117 -30.70 -20.83 -18.44
CA PRO A 117 -31.65 -20.42 -19.47
C PRO A 117 -32.87 -21.34 -19.59
#